data_AF-A0A7X8BAF2-F1
#
_entry.id   AF-A0A7X8BAF2-F1
#
_cell.length_a   1.000
_cell.length_b   1.000
_cell.length_c   1.000
_cell.angle_alpha   90.00
_cell.angle_beta   90.00
_cell.angle_gamma   90.00
#
_symmetry.space_group_name_H-M   'P 1'
#
loop_
_entity.id
_entity.type
_entity.pdbx_description
1 polymer ?
#
loop_
_entity_poly.entity_id
_entity_poly.type
_entity_poly.pdbx_seq_one_letter_code
_entity_poly.pdbx_strand_id
1 'polypeptide(L)'
;MQHWLVAYLITCAVEIPIIMAMVRGLHWRSTATHPRLDLAAMAWALQLTHPILWLVNPVFPAGTAVAEALIVLVEAGGIYWWAAARAGVSRGTHTRWWCLLIAFTANAASFLLGLLLVLL
;
A
#
# COMPACT_ATOMS: atom_id res chain seq x y z
N MET A 1 -3.48 22.25 10.49
CA MET A 1 -3.26 21.88 9.07
C MET A 1 -1.99 21.05 8.82
N GLN A 2 -1.05 20.83 9.76
CA GLN A 2 0.19 20.07 9.48
C GLN A 2 0.13 18.56 9.82
N HIS A 3 -0.88 18.13 10.60
CA HIS A 3 -0.96 16.74 11.07
C HIS A 3 -1.20 15.70 9.96
N TRP A 4 -1.91 16.06 8.90
CA TRP A 4 -2.14 15.14 7.76
C TRP A 4 -0.84 14.83 7.01
N LEU A 5 0.05 15.84 6.86
CA LEU A 5 1.33 15.65 6.18
C LEU A 5 2.24 14.73 6.99
N VAL A 6 2.28 14.92 8.31
CA VAL A 6 3.06 14.05 9.21
C VAL A 6 2.54 12.62 9.15
N ALA A 7 1.23 12.42 9.24
CA ALA A 7 0.63 11.09 9.14
C ALA A 7 0.90 10.45 7.76
N TYR A 8 0.76 11.19 6.68
CA TYR A 8 1.09 10.73 5.33
C TYR A 8 2.56 10.30 5.20
N LEU A 9 3.50 11.09 5.74
CA LEU A 9 4.92 10.75 5.71
C LEU A 9 5.23 9.49 6.53
N ILE A 10 4.54 9.29 7.67
CA ILE A 10 4.65 8.08 8.48
C ILE A 10 4.12 6.87 7.71
N THR A 11 2.94 6.99 7.08
CA THR A 11 2.39 5.94 6.21
C THR A 11 3.41 5.56 5.13
N CYS A 12 3.95 6.54 4.40
CA CYS A 12 4.97 6.29 3.37
C CYS A 12 6.20 5.57 3.94
N ALA A 13 6.67 5.99 5.12
CA ALA A 13 7.84 5.41 5.76
C ALA A 13 7.64 3.95 6.22
N VAL A 14 6.40 3.53 6.48
CA VAL A 14 6.06 2.17 6.89
C VAL A 14 5.75 1.28 5.69
N GLU A 15 4.86 1.75 4.81
CA GLU A 15 4.27 0.89 3.78
C GLU A 15 5.24 0.60 2.64
N ILE A 16 5.98 1.61 2.19
CA ILE A 16 6.89 1.46 1.04
C ILE A 16 7.93 0.37 1.32
N PRO A 17 8.65 0.37 2.47
CA PRO A 17 9.57 -0.73 2.78
C PRO A 17 8.91 -2.10 2.84
N ILE A 18 7.68 -2.21 3.39
CA ILE A 18 6.94 -3.48 3.50
C ILE A 18 6.61 -4.01 2.10
N ILE A 19 6.01 -3.17 1.25
CA ILE A 19 5.67 -3.52 -0.14
C ILE A 19 6.94 -3.98 -0.87
N MET A 20 8.02 -3.20 -0.78
CA MET A 20 9.29 -3.54 -1.42
C MET A 20 9.87 -4.87 -0.91
N ALA A 21 9.82 -5.12 0.40
CA ALA A 21 10.34 -6.34 1.00
C ALA A 21 9.53 -7.57 0.56
N MET A 22 8.20 -7.50 0.62
CA MET A 22 7.32 -8.62 0.25
C MET A 22 7.42 -8.94 -1.25
N VAL A 23 7.36 -7.93 -2.12
CA VAL A 23 7.49 -8.13 -3.58
C VAL A 23 8.83 -8.76 -3.94
N ARG A 24 9.92 -8.32 -3.27
CA ARG A 24 11.24 -8.94 -3.44
C ARG A 24 11.29 -10.37 -2.89
N GLY A 25 10.64 -10.66 -1.77
CA GLY A 25 10.52 -11.99 -1.18
C GLY A 25 9.77 -12.97 -2.09
N LEU A 26 8.82 -12.48 -2.89
CA LEU A 26 8.13 -13.25 -3.93
C LEU A 26 8.94 -13.40 -5.22
N HIS A 27 10.15 -12.84 -5.29
CA HIS A 27 11.00 -12.81 -6.47
C HIS A 27 10.35 -12.15 -7.70
N TRP A 28 9.36 -11.28 -7.50
CA TRP A 28 8.75 -10.51 -8.58
C TRP A 28 9.69 -9.39 -8.99
N ARG A 29 10.24 -9.48 -10.20
CA ARG A 29 11.26 -8.55 -10.69
C ARG A 29 10.75 -7.83 -11.93
N SER A 30 10.72 -6.50 -11.86
CA SER A 30 10.38 -5.66 -13.01
C SER A 30 11.38 -5.85 -14.15
N THR A 31 10.86 -5.79 -15.37
CA THR A 31 11.60 -5.82 -16.64
C THR A 31 12.09 -4.43 -17.09
N ALA A 32 11.76 -3.37 -16.34
CA ALA A 32 12.23 -2.01 -16.62
C ALA A 32 13.76 -1.87 -16.50
N THR A 33 14.33 -0.85 -17.13
CA THR A 33 15.78 -0.52 -17.09
C THR A 33 16.31 -0.39 -15.65
N HIS A 34 15.49 0.11 -14.73
CA HIS A 34 15.82 0.24 -13.31
C HIS A 34 14.77 -0.47 -12.43
N PRO A 35 14.88 -1.80 -12.22
CA PRO A 35 13.82 -2.58 -11.58
C PRO A 35 13.48 -2.13 -10.15
N ARG A 36 14.49 -1.68 -9.38
CA ARG A 36 14.29 -1.19 -8.01
C ARG A 36 13.56 0.15 -7.98
N LEU A 37 13.87 1.04 -8.91
CA LEU A 37 13.20 2.34 -9.01
C LEU A 37 11.76 2.18 -9.50
N ASP A 38 11.52 1.26 -10.44
CA ASP A 38 10.15 0.95 -10.91
C ASP A 38 9.28 0.38 -9.78
N LEU A 39 9.82 -0.52 -8.95
CA LEU A 39 9.12 -1.01 -7.76
C LEU A 39 8.90 0.10 -6.72
N ALA A 40 9.92 0.92 -6.44
CA ALA A 40 9.79 2.04 -5.51
C ALA A 40 8.76 3.08 -6.00
N ALA A 41 8.71 3.35 -7.30
CA ALA A 41 7.75 4.25 -7.91
C ALA A 41 6.32 3.69 -7.82
N MET A 42 6.14 2.39 -8.05
CA MET A 42 4.85 1.73 -7.84
C MET A 42 4.42 1.85 -6.37
N ALA A 43 5.28 1.50 -5.42
CA ALA A 43 4.96 1.58 -3.99
C ALA A 43 4.62 3.02 -3.56
N TRP A 44 5.35 4.02 -4.05
CA TRP A 44 5.04 5.44 -3.85
C TRP A 44 3.69 5.85 -4.45
N ALA A 45 3.39 5.39 -5.66
CA ALA A 45 2.13 5.72 -6.34
C ALA A 45 0.91 5.18 -5.57
N LEU A 46 1.04 4.02 -4.92
CA LEU A 46 -0.02 3.48 -4.06
C LEU A 46 -0.36 4.44 -2.92
N GLN A 47 0.62 5.14 -2.35
CA GLN A 47 0.39 6.07 -1.25
C GLN A 47 -0.58 7.21 -1.60
N LEU A 48 -0.82 7.49 -2.88
CA LEU A 48 -1.79 8.50 -3.32
C LEU A 48 -3.25 8.14 -3.00
N THR A 49 -3.53 6.92 -2.55
CA THR A 49 -4.83 6.49 -2.00
C THR A 49 -5.11 7.11 -0.62
N HIS A 50 -4.08 7.30 0.20
CA HIS A 50 -4.20 7.69 1.60
C HIS A 50 -4.67 9.13 1.83
N PRO A 51 -4.32 10.12 1.00
CA PRO A 51 -4.96 11.43 0.99
C PRO A 51 -6.51 11.39 0.97
N ILE A 52 -7.12 10.34 0.41
CA ILE A 52 -8.57 10.15 0.36
C ILE A 52 -9.16 9.85 1.75
N LEU A 53 -8.43 9.17 2.63
CA LEU A 53 -8.88 8.91 4.02
C LEU A 53 -9.13 10.21 4.79
N TRP A 54 -8.40 11.28 4.47
CA TRP A 54 -8.56 12.57 5.12
C TRP A 54 -9.78 13.36 4.62
N LEU A 55 -10.33 12.99 3.45
CA LEU A 55 -11.62 13.48 2.98
C LEU A 55 -12.78 12.78 3.69
N VAL A 56 -12.54 11.59 4.23
CA VAL A 56 -13.49 10.87 5.09
C VAL A 56 -13.28 11.36 6.52
N ASN A 57 -14.29 11.97 7.14
CA ASN A 57 -14.15 12.50 8.49
C ASN A 57 -13.86 11.35 9.50
N PRO A 58 -12.70 11.34 10.19
CA PRO A 58 -12.29 10.24 11.07
C PRO A 58 -13.15 10.09 12.35
N VAL A 59 -14.12 10.99 12.56
CA VAL A 59 -15.11 10.93 13.66
C VAL A 59 -16.06 9.72 13.52
N PHE A 60 -16.08 9.03 12.37
CA PHE A 60 -16.83 7.81 12.17
C PHE A 60 -15.89 6.61 12.01
N PRO A 61 -15.54 5.89 13.10
CA PRO A 61 -14.59 4.77 13.06
C PRO A 61 -14.96 3.69 12.04
N ALA A 62 -16.25 3.41 11.87
CA ALA A 62 -16.74 2.48 10.85
C ALA A 62 -16.49 3.00 9.42
N GLY A 63 -16.62 4.31 9.19
CA GLY A 63 -16.32 4.95 7.91
C GLY A 63 -14.85 4.88 7.56
N THR A 64 -13.97 5.12 8.54
CA THR A 64 -12.51 4.95 8.38
C THR A 64 -12.17 3.50 8.02
N ALA A 65 -12.69 2.52 8.76
CA ALA A 65 -12.42 1.10 8.49
C ALA A 65 -12.90 0.65 7.10
N VAL A 66 -14.06 1.14 6.63
CA VAL A 66 -14.54 0.86 5.28
C VAL A 66 -13.64 1.51 4.23
N ALA A 67 -13.20 2.75 4.46
CA ALA A 67 -12.30 3.44 3.54
C ALA A 67 -10.94 2.74 3.43
N GLU A 68 -10.37 2.27 4.54
CA GLU A 68 -9.16 1.44 4.58
C GLU A 68 -9.34 0.15 3.77
N ALA A 69 -10.46 -0.55 3.96
CA ALA A 69 -10.75 -1.76 3.19
C ALA A 69 -10.82 -1.49 1.67
N LEU A 70 -11.39 -0.35 1.26
CA LEU A 70 -11.43 0.05 -0.14
C LEU A 70 -10.04 0.40 -0.68
N ILE A 71 -9.20 1.05 0.12
CA ILE A 71 -7.80 1.35 -0.24
C ILE A 71 -7.03 0.07 -0.47
N VAL A 72 -7.12 -0.90 0.45
CA VAL A 72 -6.49 -2.22 0.28
C VAL A 72 -6.88 -2.87 -1.05
N LEU A 73 -8.15 -2.78 -1.45
CA LEU A 73 -8.61 -3.33 -2.73
C LEU A 73 -8.03 -2.57 -3.94
N VAL A 74 -8.02 -1.24 -3.90
CA VAL A 74 -7.44 -0.40 -4.96
C VAL A 74 -5.95 -0.67 -5.10
N GLU A 75 -5.23 -0.73 -3.99
CA GLU A 75 -3.79 -0.96 -3.97
C GLU A 75 -3.42 -2.37 -4.42
N ALA A 76 -4.16 -3.38 -3.97
CA ALA A 76 -4.00 -4.75 -4.47
C ALA A 76 -4.22 -4.82 -5.98
N GLY A 77 -5.18 -4.07 -6.51
CA GLY A 77 -5.38 -3.88 -7.95
C GLY A 77 -4.17 -3.25 -8.63
N GLY A 78 -3.63 -2.17 -8.07
CA GLY A 78 -2.43 -1.49 -8.58
C GLY A 78 -1.20 -2.41 -8.61
N ILE A 79 -0.95 -3.14 -7.52
CA ILE A 79 0.13 -4.14 -7.43
C ILE A 79 -0.08 -5.23 -8.46
N TYR A 80 -1.31 -5.75 -8.62
CA TYR A 80 -1.63 -6.79 -9.59
C TYR A 80 -1.36 -6.34 -11.03
N TRP A 81 -1.78 -5.13 -11.39
CA TRP A 81 -1.53 -4.55 -12.71
C TRP A 81 -0.03 -4.37 -12.96
N TRP A 82 0.70 -3.84 -11.99
CA TRP A 82 2.16 -3.72 -12.07
C TRP A 82 2.83 -5.09 -12.21
N ALA A 83 2.45 -6.07 -11.39
CA ALA A 83 3.06 -7.40 -11.41
C ALA A 83 2.85 -8.10 -12.75
N ALA A 84 1.64 -8.01 -13.32
CA ALA A 84 1.33 -8.58 -14.62
C ALA A 84 2.02 -7.85 -15.78
N ALA A 85 2.04 -6.51 -15.76
CA ALA A 85 2.55 -5.71 -16.87
C ALA A 85 4.06 -5.51 -16.85
N ARG A 86 4.67 -5.41 -15.67
CA ARG A 86 6.08 -5.06 -15.49
C ARG A 86 6.93 -6.24 -15.05
N ALA A 87 6.41 -7.13 -14.20
CA ALA A 87 7.16 -8.26 -13.66
C ALA A 87 6.84 -9.61 -14.34
N GLY A 88 5.93 -9.63 -15.32
CA GLY A 88 5.58 -10.84 -16.08
C GLY A 88 4.90 -11.93 -15.24
N VAL A 89 4.32 -11.57 -14.10
CA VAL A 89 3.66 -12.51 -13.20
C VAL A 89 2.34 -12.99 -13.82
N SER A 90 2.03 -14.29 -13.68
CA SER A 90 0.84 -14.87 -14.27
C SER A 90 -0.45 -14.25 -13.72
N ARG A 91 -1.43 -14.05 -14.60
CA ARG A 91 -2.76 -13.52 -14.25
C ARG A 91 -3.63 -14.65 -13.70
N GLY A 92 -3.45 -14.97 -12.44
CA GLY A 92 -4.19 -16.04 -11.76
C GLY A 92 -4.66 -15.65 -10.37
N THR A 93 -5.55 -16.48 -9.81
CA THR A 93 -6.11 -16.31 -8.45
C THR A 93 -5.01 -16.25 -7.39
N HIS A 94 -3.95 -17.05 -7.54
CA HIS A 94 -2.81 -17.03 -6.62
C HIS A 94 -2.11 -15.67 -6.58
N THR A 95 -1.87 -15.04 -7.73
CA THR A 95 -1.29 -13.69 -7.82
C THR A 95 -2.20 -12.66 -7.17
N ARG A 96 -3.53 -12.76 -7.36
CA ARG A 96 -4.50 -11.86 -6.70
C ARG A 96 -4.40 -11.95 -5.18
N TRP A 97 -4.31 -13.16 -4.62
CA TRP A 97 -4.15 -13.36 -3.18
C TRP A 97 -2.85 -12.74 -2.65
N TRP A 98 -1.73 -12.91 -3.36
CA TRP A 98 -0.49 -12.27 -2.96
C TRP A 98 -0.56 -10.74 -3.01
N CYS A 99 -1.19 -10.17 -4.04
CA CYS A 99 -1.38 -8.72 -4.13
C CYS A 99 -2.26 -8.18 -2.99
N LEU A 100 -3.34 -8.89 -2.65
CA LEU A 100 -4.18 -8.58 -1.50
C LEU A 100 -3.40 -8.65 -0.19
N LEU A 101 -2.61 -9.70 -0.01
CA LEU A 101 -1.81 -9.88 1.20
C LEU A 101 -0.76 -8.77 1.36
N ILE A 102 -0.09 -8.36 0.27
CA ILE A 102 0.87 -7.26 0.31
C ILE A 102 0.19 -5.95 0.70
N ALA A 103 -0.90 -5.59 0.02
CA ALA A 103 -1.65 -4.36 0.31
C ALA A 103 -2.16 -4.37 1.76
N PHE A 104 -2.81 -5.45 2.18
CA PHE A 104 -3.32 -5.59 3.54
C PHE A 104 -2.21 -5.48 4.59
N THR A 105 -1.06 -6.12 4.38
CA THR A 105 0.05 -6.10 5.34
C THR A 105 0.62 -4.69 5.51
N ALA A 106 0.76 -3.95 4.41
CA ALA A 106 1.24 -2.56 4.43
C ALA A 106 0.26 -1.65 5.19
N ASN A 107 -1.02 -1.66 4.80
CA ASN A 107 -2.06 -0.82 5.39
C ASN A 107 -2.29 -1.17 6.87
N ALA A 108 -2.31 -2.46 7.23
CA ALA A 108 -2.45 -2.87 8.62
C ALA A 108 -1.28 -2.39 9.48
N ALA A 109 -0.05 -2.41 8.96
CA ALA A 109 1.12 -1.96 9.70
C ALA A 109 1.10 -0.45 9.95
N SER A 110 0.76 0.36 8.94
CA SER A 110 0.66 1.81 9.08
C SER A 110 -0.49 2.20 10.00
N PHE A 111 -1.65 1.53 9.90
CA PHE A 111 -2.80 1.72 10.78
C PHE A 111 -2.47 1.39 12.24
N LEU A 112 -1.83 0.24 12.51
CA LEU A 112 -1.43 -0.15 13.87
C LEU A 112 -0.41 0.82 14.46
N LEU A 113 0.54 1.31 13.66
CA LEU A 113 1.47 2.35 14.12
C LEU A 113 0.74 3.65 14.43
N GLY A 114 -0.20 4.06 13.58
CA GLY A 114 -1.05 5.23 13.83
C GLY A 114 -1.83 5.11 15.14
N LEU A 115 -2.42 3.95 15.41
CA LEU A 115 -3.09 3.66 16.69
C LEU A 115 -2.13 3.74 17.88
N LEU A 116 -0.94 3.14 17.77
CA LEU A 116 0.07 3.18 18.83
C LEU A 116 0.48 4.63 19.16
N LEU A 117 0.70 5.47 18.14
CA LEU A 117 1.08 6.86 18.31
C LEU A 117 -0.03 7.72 18.94
N VAL A 118 -1.30 7.34 18.79
CA VAL A 118 -2.43 8.01 19.45
C VAL A 118 -2.54 7.61 20.94
N LEU A 119 -2.04 6.43 21.31
CA LEU A 119 -2.09 5.91 22.68
C LEU A 119 -0.91 6.35 23.55
N LEU A 120 0.15 6.92 22.96
CA LEU A 120 1.34 7.44 23.63
C LEU A 120 1.21 8.94 23.92
#